data_AF-A0A494YD46-F1
#
_entry.id   AF-A0A494YD46-F1
#
_cell.length_a   1.000
_cell.length_b   1.000
_cell.length_c   1.000
_cell.angle_alpha   90.00
_cell.angle_beta   90.00
_cell.angle_gamma   90.00
#
_symmetry.space_group_name_H-M   'P 1'
#
loop_
_entity.id
_entity.type
_entity.pdbx_description
1 polymer ?
#
loop_
_entity_poly.entity_id
_entity_poly.type
_entity_poly.pdbx_seq_one_letter_code
_entity_poly.pdbx_strand_id
1 'polypeptide(L)'
;MATKAATAQPIGGASLPTPEALPADGFSRWNNLRDLVPFSRETLRKREKEGRFPRRVHLTQRCAAWSNRELHRWFADPVGYRAES
;
A
#
# COMPACT_ATOMS: atom_id res chain seq x y z
N MET A 1 15.11 31.00 -14.07
CA MET A 1 15.68 30.00 -13.15
C MET A 1 14.53 29.24 -12.51
N ALA A 2 14.59 27.91 -12.52
CA ALA A 2 13.45 27.03 -12.28
C ALA A 2 13.17 26.80 -10.78
N THR A 3 11.92 26.97 -10.35
CA THR A 3 11.39 26.39 -9.11
C THR A 3 10.22 25.49 -9.48
N LYS A 4 10.45 24.18 -9.32
CA LYS A 4 9.57 23.10 -9.74
C LYS A 4 8.43 22.93 -8.73
N ALA A 5 7.20 22.96 -9.21
CA ALA A 5 5.96 22.76 -8.47
C ALA A 5 5.69 21.28 -8.11
N ALA A 6 4.75 21.10 -7.16
CA ALA A 6 3.99 19.89 -6.82
C ALA A 6 4.76 18.79 -6.05
N THR A 7 4.25 18.18 -4.98
CA THR A 7 2.86 18.05 -4.50
C THR A 7 2.84 18.05 -2.97
N ALA A 8 1.87 18.75 -2.39
CA ALA A 8 1.65 18.83 -0.96
C ALA A 8 1.19 17.46 -0.43
N GLN A 9 1.92 16.90 0.53
CA GLN A 9 1.34 15.88 1.41
C GLN A 9 0.41 16.61 2.38
N PRO A 10 -0.91 16.36 2.39
CA PRO A 10 -1.76 16.94 3.40
C PRO A 10 -1.47 16.23 4.73
N ILE A 11 -0.88 17.01 5.62
CA ILE A 11 -0.96 16.83 7.07
C ILE A 11 -2.43 17.05 7.47
N GLY A 12 -3.14 15.99 7.82
CA GLY A 12 -4.53 16.05 8.26
C GLY A 12 -4.91 14.83 9.09
N GLY A 13 -5.26 15.06 10.35
CA GLY A 13 -5.72 14.02 11.27
C GLY A 13 -7.16 13.58 11.02
N ALA A 14 -7.54 12.52 11.75
CA ALA A 14 -8.90 12.03 12.00
C ALA A 14 -9.66 11.41 10.81
N SER A 15 -9.64 10.08 10.72
CA SER A 15 -10.87 9.26 10.84
C SER A 15 -10.47 7.80 11.08
N LEU A 16 -11.31 7.07 11.79
CA LEU A 16 -11.14 5.63 12.05
C LEU A 16 -10.97 4.86 10.73
N PRO A 17 -10.16 3.78 10.70
CA PRO A 17 -9.90 3.05 9.47
C PRO A 17 -11.13 2.24 9.06
N THR A 18 -12.01 2.84 8.28
CA THR A 18 -13.00 2.09 7.51
C THR A 18 -12.26 1.45 6.32
N PRO A 19 -12.43 0.14 6.06
CA PRO A 19 -11.80 -0.55 4.93
C PRO A 19 -12.13 0.05 3.54
N GLU A 20 -13.15 0.91 3.43
CA GLU A 20 -13.50 1.71 2.24
C GLU A 20 -12.64 2.97 2.01
N ALA A 21 -11.79 3.38 2.97
CA ALA A 21 -11.10 4.68 2.93
C ALA A 21 -9.72 4.68 2.24
N LEU A 22 -9.34 3.59 1.54
CA LEU A 22 -8.14 3.60 0.71
C LEU A 22 -8.46 4.31 -0.62
N PRO A 23 -7.92 5.51 -0.90
CA PRO A 23 -8.15 6.18 -2.19
C PRO A 23 -7.75 5.24 -3.33
N ALA A 24 -8.56 5.20 -4.40
CA ALA A 24 -8.41 4.27 -5.52
C ALA A 24 -7.01 4.30 -6.14
N ASP A 25 -6.37 5.47 -6.11
CA ASP A 25 -5.00 5.70 -6.53
C ASP A 25 -4.18 6.31 -5.38
N GLY A 26 -2.97 5.80 -5.18
CA GLY A 26 -2.06 6.22 -4.11
C GLY A 26 -1.21 5.09 -3.56
N PHE A 27 -0.49 5.38 -2.47
CA PHE A 27 0.38 4.41 -1.78
C PHE A 27 0.01 4.29 -0.29
N SER A 28 -0.18 3.07 0.18
CA SER A 28 -0.44 2.76 1.59
C SER A 28 0.75 2.16 2.29
N ARG A 29 0.95 2.57 3.54
CA ARG A 29 2.02 2.08 4.40
C ARG A 29 1.56 0.86 5.20
N TRP A 30 2.53 0.14 5.76
CA TRP A 30 2.29 -1.00 6.64
C TRP A 30 1.33 -0.69 7.80
N ASN A 31 1.42 0.52 8.35
CA ASN A 31 0.59 1.00 9.47
C ASN A 31 -0.92 0.97 9.15
N ASN A 32 -1.29 1.16 7.89
CA ASN A 32 -2.70 1.10 7.44
C ASN A 32 -3.11 -0.32 7.05
N LEU A 33 -2.16 -1.12 6.57
CA LEU A 33 -2.44 -2.50 6.14
C LEU A 33 -2.60 -3.46 7.30
N ARG A 34 -1.79 -3.35 8.35
CA ARG A 34 -1.80 -4.30 9.48
C ARG A 34 -3.17 -4.47 10.14
N ASP A 35 -4.03 -3.46 10.04
CA ASP A 35 -5.39 -3.46 10.61
C ASP A 35 -6.39 -4.16 9.68
N LEU A 36 -6.06 -4.25 8.37
CA LEU A 36 -6.88 -4.88 7.33
C LEU A 36 -6.47 -6.33 7.06
N VAL A 37 -5.21 -6.68 7.26
CA VAL A 37 -4.68 -8.03 7.04
C VAL A 37 -4.36 -8.71 8.38
N PRO A 38 -4.81 -9.96 8.60
CA PRO A 38 -4.48 -10.73 9.80
C PRO A 38 -3.04 -11.29 9.78
N PHE A 39 -2.17 -10.73 8.94
CA PHE A 39 -0.81 -11.21 8.72
C PHE A 39 0.21 -10.24 9.29
N SER A 40 1.38 -10.76 9.70
CA SER A 40 2.50 -9.92 10.11
C SER A 40 3.29 -9.39 8.91
N ARG A 41 4.11 -8.35 9.13
CA ARG A 41 4.97 -7.75 8.11
C ARG A 41 5.88 -8.78 7.46
N GLU A 42 6.33 -9.77 8.24
CA GLU A 42 7.20 -10.85 7.77
C GLU A 42 6.46 -11.82 6.85
N THR A 43 5.22 -12.17 7.19
CA THR A 43 4.37 -12.99 6.32
C THR A 43 4.07 -12.27 5.02
N LEU A 44 3.83 -10.96 5.06
CA LEU A 44 3.68 -10.15 3.84
C LEU A 44 4.94 -10.20 2.97
N ARG A 45 6.13 -10.05 3.57
CA ARG A 45 7.41 -10.14 2.84
C ARG A 45 7.61 -11.50 2.20
N LYS A 46 7.17 -12.60 2.83
CA LYS A 46 7.20 -13.95 2.24
C LYS A 46 6.24 -14.03 1.05
N ARG A 47 4.99 -13.60 1.22
CA ARG A 47 3.98 -13.58 0.15
C ARG A 47 4.34 -12.68 -1.03
N GLU A 48 5.01 -11.56 -0.76
CA GLU A 48 5.57 -10.67 -1.77
C GLU A 48 6.64 -11.40 -2.60
N LYS A 49 7.55 -12.14 -1.96
CA LYS A 49 8.52 -12.99 -2.66
C LYS A 49 7.86 -14.12 -3.46
N GLU A 50 6.75 -14.66 -2.97
CA GLU A 50 5.95 -15.68 -3.68
C GLU A 50 5.10 -15.09 -4.82
N GLY A 51 5.03 -13.75 -4.97
CA GLY A 51 4.21 -13.08 -5.97
C GLY A 51 2.70 -13.12 -5.69
N ARG A 52 2.31 -13.49 -4.47
CA ARG A 52 0.91 -13.56 -3.98
C ARG A 52 0.44 -12.27 -3.30
N PHE A 53 1.32 -11.30 -3.15
CA PHE A 53 1.02 -10.00 -2.56
C PHE A 53 1.62 -8.90 -3.44
N PRO A 54 1.02 -7.71 -3.52
CA PRO A 54 1.56 -6.62 -4.30
C PRO A 54 2.98 -6.23 -3.90
N ARG A 55 3.76 -5.78 -4.88
CA ARG A 55 5.14 -5.36 -4.65
C ARG A 55 5.18 -4.03 -3.91
N ARG A 56 6.06 -3.94 -2.92
CA ARG A 56 6.27 -2.69 -2.20
C ARG A 56 7.12 -1.75 -3.07
N VAL A 57 6.67 -0.52 -3.18
CA VAL A 57 7.44 0.59 -3.76
C VAL A 57 8.15 1.31 -2.63
N HIS A 58 9.47 1.48 -2.77
CA HIS A 58 10.26 2.27 -1.84
C HIS A 58 10.15 3.75 -2.21
N LEU A 59 9.32 4.49 -1.47
CA LEU A 59 9.25 5.95 -1.59
C LEU A 59 10.55 6.60 -1.10
N THR A 60 11.20 5.99 -0.10
CA THR A 60 12.51 6.38 0.43
C THR A 60 13.27 5.15 0.93
N GLN A 61 14.55 5.33 1.31
CA GLN A 61 15.39 4.27 1.93
C GLN A 61 14.72 3.54 3.10
N ARG A 62 13.85 4.20 3.86
CA ARG A 62 13.18 3.61 5.04
C ARG A 62 11.67 3.40 4.86
N CYS A 63 11.09 3.98 3.80
CA CYS A 63 9.64 3.95 3.58
C CYS A 63 9.31 3.03 2.40
N ALA A 64 8.80 1.84 2.73
CA ALA A 64 8.11 0.98 1.78
C ALA A 64 6.60 1.21 1.88
N ALA A 65 5.95 1.38 0.74
CA ALA A 65 4.51 1.51 0.62
C ALA A 65 4.00 0.65 -0.54
N TRP A 66 2.73 0.28 -0.52
CA TRP A 66 2.08 -0.54 -1.53
C TRP A 66 1.07 0.29 -2.30
N SER A 67 0.96 0.06 -3.61
CA SER A 67 -0.02 0.74 -4.45
C SER A 67 -1.43 0.39 -3.99
N ASN A 68 -2.27 1.38 -3.71
CA ASN A 68 -3.66 1.15 -3.30
C ASN A 68 -4.44 0.40 -4.37
N ARG A 69 -4.20 0.69 -5.64
CA ARG A 69 -4.83 0.00 -6.77
C ARG A 69 -4.56 -1.51 -6.74
N GLU A 70 -3.32 -1.89 -6.45
CA GLU A 70 -2.96 -3.30 -6.32
C GLU A 70 -3.50 -3.92 -5.04
N LEU A 71 -3.49 -3.19 -3.93
CA LEU A 71 -4.10 -3.63 -2.68
C LEU A 71 -5.59 -3.89 -2.84
N HIS A 72 -6.33 -3.01 -3.53
CA HIS A 72 -7.75 -3.20 -3.86
C HIS A 72 -7.97 -4.46 -4.68
N ARG A 73 -7.14 -4.72 -5.69
CA ARG A 73 -7.18 -5.98 -6.45
C ARG A 73 -6.89 -7.20 -5.57
N TRP A 74 -5.93 -7.09 -4.66
CA TRP A 74 -5.61 -8.16 -3.72
C TRP A 74 -6.72 -8.39 -2.70
N PHE A 75 -7.36 -7.34 -2.18
CA PHE A 75 -8.51 -7.47 -1.27
C PHE A 75 -9.72 -8.07 -1.97
N ALA A 76 -9.94 -7.74 -3.25
CA ALA A 76 -10.99 -8.34 -4.05
C ALA A 76 -10.76 -9.84 -4.32
N ASP A 77 -9.51 -10.26 -4.54
CA ASP A 77 -9.17 -11.66 -4.78
C ASP A 77 -7.81 -12.04 -4.16
N PRO A 78 -7.74 -12.36 -2.85
CA PRO A 78 -6.46 -12.61 -2.17
C PRO A 78 -5.83 -13.97 -2.50
N VAL A 79 -6.57 -14.88 -3.16
CA VAL A 79 -6.13 -16.25 -3.47
C VAL A 79 -5.58 -16.34 -4.89
N GLY A 80 -6.24 -15.69 -5.83
CA GLY A 80 -5.92 -15.59 -7.25
C GLY A 80 -5.13 -14.33 -7.63
N TYR A 81 -4.90 -13.40 -6.70
CA TYR A 81 -4.04 -12.24 -6.97
C TYR A 81 -2.65 -12.68 -7.44
N ARG A 82 -2.28 -12.17 -8.63
CA ARG A 82 -0.94 -12.27 -9.21
C ARG A 82 -0.44 -10.84 -9.42
N ALA A 83 0.71 -10.51 -8.84
CA ALA A 83 1.34 -9.22 -9.11
C ALA A 83 1.79 -9.16 -10.58
N GLU A 84 1.32 -8.16 -11.32
CA GLU A 84 1.83 -7.91 -12.67
C GLU A 84 3.30 -7.43 -12.57
N SER A 85 4.14 -8.01 -13.44
CA SER A 85 5.60 -7.94 -13.37
C SER A 85 6.18 -6.65 -13.95
#